data_AF-A0A944P4U4-F1
#
_entry.id   AF-A0A944P4U4-F1
#
_cell.length_a   1.000
_cell.length_b   1.000
_cell.length_c   1.000
_cell.angle_alpha   90.00
_cell.angle_beta   90.00
_cell.angle_gamma   90.00
#
_symmetry.space_group_name_H-M   'P 1'
#
loop_
_entity.id
_entity.type
_entity.pdbx_description
1 polymer ?
#
loop_
_entity_poly.entity_id
_entity_poly.type
_entity_poly.pdbx_seq_one_letter_code
_entity_poly.pdbx_strand_id
1 'polypeptide(L)'
;MMAALRVPRRMGRPRTRPVMVLADKAYSSRAIRGHLRRRGIRAVIPVPADQRAHRLRRGRHGGRPPAFDRKAHKRRNTVERCINRVKQWRGIATRYEKTATVYLAGLHVAGVFLWSAR
;
A
#
# COMPACT_ATOMS: atom_id res chain seq x y z
N MET A 1 -7.88 7.63 -4.48
CA MET A 1 -7.49 6.50 -3.60
C MET A 1 -7.36 6.87 -2.12
N MET A 2 -6.52 7.83 -1.72
CA MET A 2 -6.27 8.12 -0.29
C MET A 2 -7.41 8.83 0.48
N ALA A 3 -8.52 9.19 -0.18
CA ALA A 3 -9.66 9.88 0.43
C ALA A 3 -10.57 8.96 1.25
N ALA A 4 -10.61 7.67 0.90
CA ALA A 4 -11.43 6.66 1.58
C ALA A 4 -10.75 6.07 2.83
N LEU A 5 -9.44 6.28 3.01
CA LEU A 5 -8.72 5.74 4.16
C LEU A 5 -9.17 6.42 5.46
N ARG A 6 -9.65 5.62 6.40
CA ARG A 6 -10.02 6.03 7.75
C ARG A 6 -9.13 5.28 8.73
N VAL A 7 -8.34 6.03 9.51
CA VAL A 7 -7.54 5.47 10.59
C VAL A 7 -8.32 5.66 11.90
N PRO A 8 -8.70 4.58 12.59
CA PRO A 8 -9.49 4.68 13.82
C PRO A 8 -8.72 5.44 14.90
N ARG A 9 -9.47 6.09 15.79
CA ARG A 9 -8.97 6.79 16.97
C ARG A 9 -9.73 6.29 18.18
N ARG A 10 -9.13 6.42 19.37
CA ARG A 10 -9.80 6.11 20.64
C ARG A 10 -11.05 6.97 20.87
N MET A 11 -11.03 8.24 20.46
CA MET A 11 -12.19 9.15 20.49
C MET A 11 -12.21 10.08 19.27
N GLY A 12 -13.42 10.51 18.88
CA GLY A 12 -13.66 11.47 17.80
C GLY A 12 -13.58 10.90 16.38
N ARG A 13 -13.71 11.78 15.38
CA ARG A 13 -13.75 11.38 13.95
C ARG A 13 -12.45 10.66 13.53
N PRO A 14 -12.56 9.55 12.75
CA PRO A 14 -11.39 8.86 12.22
C PRO A 14 -10.49 9.79 11.42
N ARG A 15 -9.17 9.61 11.55
CA ARG A 15 -8.20 10.40 10.78
C ARG A 15 -8.24 9.98 9.32
N THR A 16 -8.26 10.95 8.43
CA THR A 16 -8.11 10.73 6.98
C THR A 16 -6.65 10.77 6.52
N ARG A 17 -5.74 11.14 7.42
CA ARG A 17 -4.32 11.38 7.15
C ARG A 17 -3.46 10.46 8.02
N PRO A 18 -3.00 9.31 7.49
CA PRO A 18 -2.09 8.44 8.21
C PRO A 18 -0.74 9.12 8.44
N VAL A 19 -0.01 8.69 9.46
CA VAL A 19 1.35 9.20 9.73
C VAL A 19 2.32 8.75 8.65
N MET A 20 2.15 7.51 8.18
CA MET A 20 3.03 6.86 7.22
C MET A 20 2.23 5.96 6.30
N VAL A 21 2.67 5.84 5.05
CA VAL A 21 2.19 4.86 4.08
C VAL A 21 3.34 3.94 3.69
N LEU A 22 3.11 2.64 3.86
CA LEU A 22 3.98 1.57 3.37
C LEU A 22 3.36 1.07 2.07
N ALA A 23 4.12 1.07 0.98
CA ALA A 23 3.63 0.57 -0.29
C ALA A 23 4.74 -0.11 -1.08
N ASP A 24 4.32 -0.86 -2.10
CA ASP A 24 5.23 -1.52 -3.02
C ASP A 24 6.01 -0.54 -3.91
N LYS A 25 7.16 -1.01 -4.39
CA LYS A 25 8.03 -0.33 -5.35
C LYS A 25 7.27 0.18 -6.58
N ALA A 26 6.22 -0.50 -7.02
CA ALA A 26 5.34 -0.05 -8.11
C ALA A 26 4.69 1.32 -7.82
N TYR A 27 4.46 1.66 -6.54
CA TYR A 27 3.86 2.94 -6.12
C TYR A 27 4.90 4.06 -5.91
N SER A 28 6.10 3.90 -6.47
CA SER A 28 7.22 4.86 -6.30
C SER A 28 7.09 6.14 -7.12
N SER A 29 6.04 6.28 -7.94
CA SER A 29 5.87 7.37 -8.90
C SER A 29 5.94 8.76 -8.27
N ARG A 30 6.39 9.75 -9.08
CA ARG A 30 6.50 11.15 -8.64
C ARG A 30 5.15 11.70 -8.21
N ALA A 31 4.07 11.36 -8.92
CA ALA A 31 2.71 11.79 -8.61
C ALA A 31 2.26 11.29 -7.22
N ILE A 32 2.47 10.00 -6.92
CA ILE A 32 2.12 9.42 -5.61
C ILE A 32 2.93 10.08 -4.49
N ARG A 33 4.25 10.18 -4.66
CA ARG A 33 5.12 10.83 -3.67
C ARG A 33 4.82 12.32 -3.49
N GLY A 34 4.41 13.01 -4.56
CA GLY A 34 3.97 14.41 -4.51
C GLY A 34 2.67 14.57 -3.75
N HIS A 35 1.69 13.70 -4.00
CA HIS A 35 0.43 13.67 -3.26
C HIS A 35 0.66 13.41 -1.76
N LEU A 36 1.48 12.42 -1.40
CA LEU A 36 1.78 12.12 0.00
C LEU A 36 2.51 13.28 0.70
N ARG A 37 3.47 13.91 0.02
CA ARG A 37 4.18 15.09 0.55
C ARG A 37 3.27 16.28 0.78
N ARG A 38 2.40 16.62 -0.18
CA ARG A 38 1.40 17.70 -0.01
C ARG A 38 0.49 17.47 1.20
N ARG A 39 0.21 16.20 1.53
CA ARG A 39 -0.58 15.83 2.70
C ARG A 39 0.25 15.64 3.97
N GLY A 40 1.57 15.86 3.96
CA GLY A 40 2.43 15.63 5.14
C GLY A 40 2.47 14.17 5.60
N ILE A 41 2.26 13.21 4.68
CA ILE A 41 2.28 11.77 4.97
C ILE A 41 3.66 11.22 4.63
N ARG A 42 4.31 10.51 5.57
CA ARG A 42 5.61 9.89 5.34
C ARG A 42 5.48 8.70 4.37
N ALA A 43 6.20 8.73 3.26
CA ALA A 43 6.19 7.65 2.26
C ALA A 43 7.34 6.67 2.48
N VAL A 44 7.03 5.45 2.94
CA VAL A 44 7.99 4.33 3.06
C VAL A 44 7.79 3.39 1.87
N ILE A 45 8.21 3.89 0.72
CA ILE A 45 8.09 3.21 -0.58
C ILE A 45 9.51 3.03 -1.12
N PRO A 46 9.94 1.81 -1.45
CA PRO A 46 11.24 1.58 -2.06
C PRO A 46 11.31 2.23 -3.44
N VAL A 47 12.52 2.64 -3.84
CA VAL A 47 12.75 3.21 -5.18
C VAL A 47 13.21 2.08 -6.11
N PRO A 48 12.65 2.00 -7.32
CA PRO A 48 13.13 1.10 -8.36
C PRO A 48 14.62 1.24 -8.67
N ALA A 49 15.25 0.14 -9.08
CA ALA A 49 16.70 0.10 -9.27
C ALA A 49 17.09 0.94 -10.50
N ASP A 50 16.31 0.82 -11.56
CA ASP A 50 16.26 1.66 -12.76
C ASP A 50 16.09 3.14 -12.41
N GLN A 51 15.10 3.51 -11.59
CA GLN A 51 14.90 4.91 -11.17
C GLN A 51 16.07 5.45 -10.35
N ARG A 52 16.71 4.60 -9.54
CA ARG A 52 17.92 4.96 -8.80
C ARG A 52 19.11 5.15 -9.75
N ALA A 53 19.32 4.24 -10.69
CA ALA A 53 20.38 4.33 -11.69
C ALA A 53 20.20 5.57 -12.59
N HIS A 54 18.98 5.85 -13.06
CA HIS A 54 18.67 7.03 -13.85
C HIS A 54 18.88 8.34 -13.06
N ARG A 55 18.63 8.34 -11.75
CA ARG A 55 18.98 9.48 -10.89
C ARG A 55 20.50 9.67 -10.83
N LEU A 56 21.24 8.59 -10.58
CA LEU A 56 22.71 8.64 -10.49
C LEU A 56 23.34 9.12 -11.80
N ARG A 57 22.85 8.64 -12.95
CA ARG A 57 23.31 9.05 -14.28
C ARG A 57 23.13 10.56 -14.53
N ARG A 58 22.13 11.18 -13.90
CA ARG A 58 21.88 12.63 -14.01
C ARG A 58 22.72 13.49 -13.07
N GLY A 59 23.58 12.87 -12.24
CA GLY A 59 24.46 13.57 -11.30
C GLY A 59 23.71 14.60 -10.45
N ARG A 60 24.21 15.85 -10.45
CA ARG A 60 23.60 16.99 -9.73
C ARG A 60 22.15 17.25 -10.12
N HIS A 61 21.76 16.99 -11.38
CA HIS A 61 20.39 17.18 -11.87
C HIS A 61 19.43 16.04 -11.45
N GLY A 62 19.95 14.98 -10.83
CA GLY A 62 19.17 13.84 -10.33
C GLY A 62 18.33 14.17 -9.07
N GLY A 63 18.72 15.21 -8.33
CA GLY A 63 18.07 15.64 -7.09
C GLY A 63 18.24 14.66 -5.92
N ARG A 64 17.78 15.08 -4.72
CA ARG A 64 17.93 14.29 -3.48
C ARG A 64 17.15 12.97 -3.55
N PRO A 65 17.77 11.82 -3.20
CA PRO A 65 17.06 10.54 -3.06
C PRO A 65 15.94 10.62 -2.01
N PRO A 66 14.77 10.01 -2.25
CA PRO A 66 13.74 9.90 -1.24
C PRO A 66 14.24 9.09 -0.03
N ALA A 67 13.94 9.57 1.18
CA ALA A 67 14.20 8.80 2.40
C ALA A 67 13.40 7.48 2.37
N PHE A 68 14.04 6.39 2.79
CA PHE A 68 13.44 5.07 2.88
C PHE A 68 13.79 4.40 4.21
N ASP A 69 12.78 4.05 4.98
CA ASP A 69 12.93 3.35 6.26
C ASP A 69 12.72 1.84 6.05
N ARG A 70 13.83 1.10 6.02
CA ARG A 70 13.83 -0.35 5.84
C ARG A 70 13.18 -1.09 7.01
N LYS A 71 13.31 -0.60 8.25
CA LYS A 71 12.72 -1.24 9.44
C LYS A 71 11.21 -1.11 9.41
N ALA A 72 10.70 0.09 9.10
CA ALA A 72 9.27 0.30 8.91
C ALA A 72 8.73 -0.56 7.76
N HIS A 73 9.45 -0.65 6.63
CA HIS A 73 9.01 -1.41 5.46
C HIS A 73 8.73 -2.90 5.76
N LYS A 74 9.47 -3.52 6.70
CA LYS A 74 9.24 -4.92 7.13
C LYS A 74 7.81 -5.18 7.61
N ARG A 75 7.12 -4.17 8.16
CA ARG A 75 5.73 -4.30 8.64
C ARG A 75 4.73 -4.60 7.51
N ARG A 76 5.11 -4.39 6.25
CA ARG A 76 4.31 -4.77 5.08
C ARG A 76 4.03 -6.28 5.03
N ASN A 77 4.89 -7.12 5.60
CA ASN A 77 4.71 -8.57 5.66
C ASN A 77 3.35 -8.99 6.28
N THR A 78 2.79 -8.17 7.19
CA THR A 78 1.45 -8.43 7.74
C THR A 78 0.37 -8.36 6.66
N VAL A 79 0.43 -7.36 5.78
CA VAL A 79 -0.51 -7.22 4.66
C VAL A 79 -0.30 -8.33 3.63
N GLU A 80 0.96 -8.68 3.34
CA GLU A 80 1.29 -9.75 2.39
C GLU A 80 0.78 -11.12 2.87
N ARG A 81 0.96 -11.44 4.16
CA ARG A 81 0.41 -12.66 4.75
C ARG A 81 -1.12 -12.67 4.68
N CYS A 82 -1.78 -11.54 4.93
CA CYS A 82 -3.24 -11.44 4.79
C CYS A 82 -3.68 -11.73 3.34
N ILE A 83 -3.05 -11.08 2.37
CA ILE A 83 -3.34 -11.31 0.94
C ILE A 83 -3.07 -12.77 0.55
N ASN A 84 -1.99 -13.37 1.03
CA ASN A 84 -1.66 -14.77 0.75
C ASN A 84 -2.70 -15.74 1.33
N ARG A 85 -3.29 -15.42 2.48
CA ARG A 85 -4.41 -16.20 3.04
C ARG A 85 -5.68 -16.07 2.20
N VAL A 86 -6.02 -14.85 1.77
CA VAL A 86 -7.14 -14.62 0.84
C VAL A 86 -6.92 -15.40 -0.47
N LYS A 87 -5.68 -15.45 -0.97
CA LYS A 87 -5.32 -16.18 -2.19
C LYS A 87 -5.38 -17.71 -2.06
N GLN A 88 -5.54 -18.29 -0.87
CA GLN A 88 -5.82 -19.73 -0.76
C GLN A 88 -7.16 -20.09 -1.38
N TRP A 89 -8.07 -19.11 -1.49
CA TRP A 89 -9.38 -19.27 -2.09
C TRP A 89 -9.23 -19.13 -3.60
N ARG A 90 -9.16 -20.26 -4.30
CA ARG A 90 -8.81 -20.31 -5.73
C ARG A 90 -9.66 -19.37 -6.58
N GLY A 91 -10.99 -19.34 -6.38
CA GLY A 91 -11.89 -18.46 -7.12
C GLY A 91 -11.59 -16.96 -6.97
N ILE A 92 -11.12 -16.53 -5.78
CA ILE A 92 -10.71 -15.15 -5.52
C ILE A 92 -9.32 -14.87 -6.11
N ALA A 93 -8.40 -15.83 -5.99
CA ALA A 93 -7.04 -15.69 -6.50
C ALA A 93 -6.99 -15.54 -8.02
N THR A 94 -7.78 -16.34 -8.74
CA THR A 94 -7.86 -16.34 -10.21
C THR A 94 -8.88 -15.36 -10.75
N ARG A 95 -9.76 -14.81 -9.90
CA ARG A 95 -10.87 -13.91 -10.28
C ARG A 95 -11.81 -14.55 -11.30
N TYR A 96 -12.41 -15.69 -10.95
CA TYR A 96 -13.41 -16.34 -11.82
C TYR A 96 -14.72 -15.55 -11.94
N GLU A 97 -14.99 -14.65 -11.00
CA GLU A 97 -16.21 -13.85 -11.02
C GLU A 97 -16.25 -12.87 -12.18
N LYS A 98 -17.37 -12.88 -12.92
CA LYS A 98 -17.58 -12.04 -14.11
C LYS A 98 -17.81 -10.57 -13.76
N THR A 99 -18.40 -10.29 -12.60
CA THR A 99 -18.79 -8.93 -12.19
C THR A 99 -18.00 -8.49 -10.97
N ALA A 100 -17.58 -7.22 -10.95
CA ALA A 100 -16.85 -6.63 -9.83
C ALA A 100 -17.60 -6.74 -8.49
N THR A 101 -18.93 -6.67 -8.51
CA THR A 101 -19.80 -6.83 -7.33
C THR A 101 -19.67 -8.20 -6.70
N VAL A 102 -19.71 -9.27 -7.51
CA VAL A 102 -19.61 -10.65 -7.00
C VAL A 102 -18.19 -10.92 -6.49
N TYR A 103 -17.17 -10.41 -7.20
CA TYR A 103 -15.80 -10.48 -6.72
C TYR A 103 -15.61 -9.77 -5.37
N LEU A 104 -16.20 -8.59 -5.20
CA LEU A 104 -16.16 -7.85 -3.94
C LEU A 104 -16.91 -8.58 -2.82
N ALA A 105 -18.06 -9.18 -3.12
CA ALA A 105 -18.78 -10.02 -2.16
C ALA A 105 -17.92 -11.21 -1.69
N GLY A 106 -17.25 -11.90 -2.62
CA GLY A 106 -16.30 -12.97 -2.29
C GLY A 106 -15.16 -12.50 -1.39
N LEU A 107 -14.61 -11.30 -1.64
CA LEU A 107 -13.60 -10.69 -0.77
C LEU A 107 -14.12 -10.39 0.64
N HIS A 108 -15.37 -9.92 0.77
CA HIS A 108 -15.99 -9.69 2.09
C HIS A 108 -16.18 -11.01 2.83
N VAL A 109 -16.69 -12.05 2.17
CA VAL A 109 -16.87 -13.38 2.76
C VAL A 109 -15.52 -13.93 3.26
N ALA A 110 -14.48 -13.93 2.41
CA ALA A 110 -13.15 -14.35 2.82
C ALA A 110 -12.58 -13.52 3.97
N GLY A 111 -12.87 -12.21 4.00
CA GLY A 111 -12.51 -11.31 5.08
C GLY A 111 -13.17 -11.69 6.42
N VAL A 112 -14.46 -12.03 6.40
CA VAL A 112 -15.21 -12.48 7.58
C VAL A 112 -14.60 -13.78 8.12
N PHE A 113 -14.33 -14.77 7.28
CA PHE A 113 -13.69 -16.02 7.73
C PHE A 113 -12.30 -15.80 8.32
N LEU A 114 -11.48 -14.93 7.71
CA LEU A 114 -10.15 -14.59 8.24
C LEU A 114 -10.20 -13.84 9.56
N TRP A 115 -11.26 -13.08 9.80
CA TRP A 115 -11.49 -12.38 11.05
C TRP A 115 -11.96 -13.32 12.16
N SER A 116 -12.91 -14.21 11.86
CA SER A 116 -13.49 -15.16 12.82
C SER A 116 -12.56 -16.33 13.17
N ALA A 117 -11.60 -16.67 12.31
CA ALA A 117 -10.59 -17.70 12.58
C ALA A 117 -9.44 -17.21 13.50
N ARG A 118 -9.64 -16.12 14.23
CA ARG A 118 -8.65 -15.43 15.06
C ARG A 118 -9.14 -15.36 16.50
#